data_AF-A0A117V3X2-F1
#
_entry.id   AF-A0A117V3X2-F1
#
_cell.length_a   1.000
_cell.length_b   1.000
_cell.length_c   1.000
_cell.angle_alpha   90.00
_cell.angle_beta   90.00
_cell.angle_gamma   90.00
#
_symmetry.space_group_name_H-M   'P 1'
#
loop_
_entity.id
_entity.type
_entity.pdbx_description
1 polymer ?
#
loop_
_entity_poly.entity_id
_entity_poly.type
_entity_poly.pdbx_seq_one_letter_code
_entity_poly.pdbx_strand_id
1 'polypeptide(L)'
;MTEPVEPIEPAFPRRVLKAIIDEAKITDPDRQAILAERLDYLAAYYRDVLSSMPNEFDRFAPFDATLTERVDWLDIEVLNPLKRLIDALSPENRAWFSLWPNDVIDELKPDYDAARAQLENLRQMAQNVVINLVVHRRTGLPFNEFLQFHIVTDIAKVLKEVVPELKPSRGTYLKEPKGFHGRYPAIVRMVFEAITGKADSLDRLIKELVDQNRRK
;
A
#
# COMPACT_ATOMS: atom_id res chain seq x y z
N MET A 1 -10.31 32.60 -10.92
CA MET A 1 -10.62 31.51 -11.84
C MET A 1 -10.23 30.23 -11.13
N THR A 2 -11.20 29.52 -10.57
CA THR A 2 -11.00 28.17 -10.02
C THR A 2 -10.82 27.23 -11.20
N GLU A 3 -9.67 26.59 -11.28
CA GLU A 3 -9.44 25.51 -12.25
C GLU A 3 -10.54 24.45 -12.11
N PRO A 4 -11.03 23.87 -13.22
CA PRO A 4 -11.95 22.76 -13.14
C PRO A 4 -11.24 21.62 -12.42
N VAL A 5 -11.72 21.28 -11.23
CA VAL A 5 -11.29 20.08 -10.51
C VAL A 5 -11.59 18.90 -11.45
N GLU A 6 -10.55 18.28 -11.99
CA GLU A 6 -10.71 17.08 -12.80
C GLU A 6 -11.57 16.07 -12.02
N PRO A 7 -12.55 15.41 -12.67
CA PRO A 7 -13.36 14.43 -11.99
C PRO A 7 -12.43 13.36 -11.42
N ILE A 8 -12.45 13.20 -10.09
CA ILE A 8 -11.67 12.17 -9.39
C ILE A 8 -12.02 10.84 -10.04
N GLU A 9 -11.09 10.27 -10.80
CA GLU A 9 -11.30 8.97 -11.40
C GLU A 9 -11.59 7.96 -10.30
N PRO A 10 -12.57 7.08 -10.50
CA PRO A 10 -12.90 6.10 -9.48
C PRO A 10 -11.73 5.16 -9.24
N ALA A 11 -11.36 5.00 -7.97
CA ALA A 11 -10.24 4.14 -7.60
C ALA A 11 -10.48 2.70 -8.09
N PHE A 12 -11.70 2.16 -7.98
CA PHE A 12 -12.00 0.81 -8.44
C PHE A 12 -12.42 0.78 -9.94
N PRO A 13 -11.80 -0.08 -10.78
CA PRO A 13 -12.10 -0.13 -12.20
C PRO A 13 -13.57 -0.47 -12.49
N ARG A 14 -14.30 0.47 -13.12
CA ARG A 14 -15.74 0.32 -13.38
C ARG A 14 -16.09 -0.88 -14.27
N ARG A 15 -15.20 -1.27 -15.18
CA ARG A 15 -15.35 -2.50 -15.98
C ARG A 15 -15.37 -3.75 -15.09
N VAL A 16 -14.51 -3.81 -14.07
CA VAL A 16 -14.45 -4.95 -13.13
C VAL A 16 -15.66 -4.92 -12.19
N LEU A 17 -16.05 -3.73 -11.72
CA LEU A 17 -17.26 -3.56 -10.90
C LEU A 17 -18.50 -4.12 -11.62
N LYS A 18 -18.66 -3.83 -12.91
CA LYS A 18 -19.76 -4.37 -13.71
C LYS A 18 -19.74 -5.90 -13.76
N ALA A 19 -18.58 -6.51 -13.99
CA ALA A 19 -18.44 -7.96 -14.00
C ALA A 19 -18.78 -8.58 -12.62
N ILE A 20 -18.39 -7.92 -11.52
CA ILE A 20 -18.75 -8.35 -10.17
C ILE A 20 -20.25 -8.28 -9.95
N ILE A 21 -20.91 -7.19 -10.34
CA ILE A 21 -22.36 -7.01 -10.23
C ILE A 21 -23.10 -8.12 -10.97
N ASP A 22 -22.68 -8.42 -12.20
CA ASP A 22 -23.26 -9.47 -13.03
C ASP A 22 -23.08 -10.86 -12.39
N GLU A 23 -21.86 -11.17 -11.91
CA GLU A 23 -21.52 -12.46 -11.28
C GLU A 23 -22.24 -12.64 -9.92
N ALA A 24 -22.35 -11.57 -9.15
CA ALA A 24 -23.06 -11.52 -7.87
C ALA A 24 -24.58 -11.50 -8.05
N LYS A 25 -25.07 -11.20 -9.27
CA LYS A 25 -26.49 -11.07 -9.62
C LYS A 25 -27.21 -9.96 -8.86
N ILE A 26 -26.55 -8.82 -8.67
CA ILE A 26 -27.12 -7.67 -7.95
C ILE A 26 -28.01 -6.89 -8.91
N THR A 27 -29.33 -6.96 -8.73
CA THR A 27 -30.30 -6.22 -9.56
C THR A 27 -30.70 -4.87 -8.98
N ASP A 28 -30.48 -4.67 -7.68
CA ASP A 28 -30.84 -3.46 -6.93
C ASP A 28 -29.81 -2.34 -7.18
N PRO A 29 -30.20 -1.20 -7.80
CA PRO A 29 -29.30 -0.08 -8.08
C PRO A 29 -28.64 0.52 -6.84
N ASP A 30 -29.35 0.55 -5.71
CA ASP A 30 -28.81 1.13 -4.47
C ASP A 30 -27.68 0.25 -3.92
N ARG A 31 -27.85 -1.08 -3.98
CA ARG A 31 -26.77 -2.02 -3.64
C ARG A 31 -25.59 -1.93 -4.59
N GLN A 32 -25.84 -1.73 -5.88
CA GLN A 32 -24.75 -1.52 -6.85
C GLN A 32 -23.94 -0.26 -6.50
N ALA A 33 -24.61 0.83 -6.10
CA ALA A 33 -23.96 2.06 -5.67
C ALA A 33 -23.15 1.87 -4.38
N ILE A 34 -23.73 1.21 -3.36
CA ILE A 34 -23.02 0.90 -2.10
C ILE A 34 -21.80 0.01 -2.38
N LEU A 35 -21.92 -1.00 -3.24
CA LEU A 35 -20.80 -1.84 -3.63
C LEU A 35 -19.69 -1.01 -4.27
N ALA A 36 -20.06 -0.12 -5.20
CA ALA A 36 -19.11 0.76 -5.89
C ALA A 36 -18.31 1.61 -4.88
N GLU A 37 -19.02 2.28 -3.96
CA GLU A 37 -18.41 3.12 -2.93
C GLU A 37 -17.45 2.33 -2.03
N ARG A 38 -17.87 1.15 -1.56
CA ARG A 38 -17.04 0.31 -0.70
C ARG A 38 -15.80 -0.22 -1.41
N LEU A 39 -15.94 -0.62 -2.68
CA LEU A 39 -14.80 -1.09 -3.47
C LEU A 39 -13.85 0.06 -3.85
N ASP A 40 -14.35 1.26 -4.11
CA ASP A 40 -13.52 2.45 -4.31
C ASP A 40 -12.70 2.77 -3.05
N TYR A 41 -13.35 2.76 -1.88
CA TYR A 41 -12.67 2.96 -0.61
C TYR A 41 -11.58 1.91 -0.37
N LEU A 42 -11.89 0.62 -0.54
CA LEU A 42 -10.90 -0.45 -0.36
C LEU A 42 -9.73 -0.32 -1.35
N ALA A 43 -10.01 0.02 -2.62
CA ALA A 43 -8.96 0.22 -3.62
C ALA A 43 -8.06 1.40 -3.27
N ALA A 44 -8.62 2.54 -2.88
CA ALA A 44 -7.84 3.71 -2.50
C ALA A 44 -6.95 3.40 -1.27
N TYR A 45 -7.55 2.85 -0.22
CA TYR A 45 -6.86 2.50 1.02
C TYR A 45 -5.72 1.51 0.78
N TYR A 46 -5.99 0.38 0.11
CA TYR A 46 -4.96 -0.64 -0.06
C TYR A 46 -3.89 -0.21 -1.06
N ARG A 47 -4.20 0.61 -2.08
CA ARG A 47 -3.14 1.13 -2.97
C ARG A 47 -2.19 2.08 -2.26
N ASP A 48 -2.68 2.89 -1.33
CA ASP A 48 -1.82 3.71 -0.46
C ASP A 48 -0.89 2.84 0.40
N VAL A 49 -1.45 1.79 1.04
CA VAL A 49 -0.67 0.80 1.79
C VAL A 49 0.37 0.10 0.92
N LEU A 50 -0.02 -0.34 -0.28
CA LEU A 50 0.90 -1.02 -1.22
C LEU A 50 2.00 -0.08 -1.72
N SER A 51 1.69 1.20 -1.94
CA SER A 51 2.67 2.19 -2.41
C SER A 51 3.71 2.59 -1.35
N SER A 52 3.40 2.37 -0.07
CA SER A 52 4.24 2.80 1.05
C SER A 52 5.17 1.70 1.59
N MET A 53 4.97 0.43 1.20
CA MET A 53 5.66 -0.71 1.82
C MET A 53 6.26 -1.64 0.76
N PRO A 54 7.45 -2.25 0.97
CA PRO A 54 8.02 -3.19 0.00
C PRO A 54 7.14 -4.45 -0.08
N ASN A 55 6.74 -4.82 -1.29
CA ASN A 55 5.82 -5.92 -1.53
C ASN A 55 5.95 -6.45 -2.95
N GLU A 56 5.37 -7.62 -3.21
CA GLU A 56 5.39 -8.29 -4.52
C GLU A 56 4.13 -7.99 -5.38
N PHE A 57 3.44 -6.87 -5.14
CA PHE A 57 2.26 -6.48 -5.91
C PHE A 57 2.65 -5.50 -7.01
N ASP A 58 3.05 -6.07 -8.16
CA ASP A 58 3.72 -5.41 -9.29
C ASP A 58 3.27 -3.98 -9.62
N ARG A 59 1.96 -3.71 -9.62
CA ARG A 59 1.41 -2.43 -10.10
C ARG A 59 1.56 -1.28 -9.11
N PHE A 60 1.57 -1.58 -7.82
CA PHE A 60 1.57 -0.57 -6.75
C PHE A 60 2.74 -0.73 -5.77
N ALA A 61 3.60 -1.73 -5.99
CA ALA A 61 4.85 -1.85 -5.28
C ALA A 61 5.71 -0.60 -5.54
N PRO A 62 6.38 -0.08 -4.50
CA PRO A 62 7.30 1.02 -4.65
C PRO A 62 8.53 0.60 -5.47
N PHE A 63 9.27 1.56 -6.05
CA PHE A 63 10.38 1.28 -6.97
C PHE A 63 11.50 0.43 -6.35
N ASP A 64 11.54 0.35 -5.01
CA ASP A 64 12.41 -0.49 -4.20
C ASP A 64 11.71 -1.78 -3.77
N ALA A 65 11.41 -2.61 -4.79
CA ALA A 65 10.55 -3.79 -4.73
C ALA A 65 10.93 -4.81 -3.64
N THR A 66 12.19 -4.82 -3.20
CA THR A 66 12.67 -5.68 -2.11
C THR A 66 13.09 -4.90 -0.86
N LEU A 67 12.98 -5.56 0.30
CA LEU A 67 13.50 -5.03 1.57
C LEU A 67 15.00 -4.67 1.49
N THR A 68 15.78 -5.37 0.64
CA THR A 68 17.21 -5.09 0.44
C THR A 68 17.40 -3.83 -0.39
N GLU A 69 16.72 -3.70 -1.54
CA GLU A 69 16.81 -2.51 -2.39
C GLU A 69 16.37 -1.25 -1.63
N ARG A 70 15.32 -1.35 -0.79
CA ARG A 70 14.88 -0.22 0.06
C ARG A 70 15.95 0.19 1.07
N VAL A 71 16.63 -0.79 1.69
CA VAL A 71 17.72 -0.51 2.63
C VAL A 71 18.89 0.16 1.91
N ASP A 72 19.28 -0.36 0.74
CA ASP A 72 20.38 0.18 -0.05
C ASP A 72 20.06 1.60 -0.54
N TRP A 73 18.83 1.85 -0.99
CA TRP A 73 18.36 3.19 -1.38
C TRP A 73 18.38 4.16 -0.20
N LEU A 74 17.86 3.76 0.97
CA LEU A 74 17.90 4.59 2.18
C LEU A 74 19.33 4.92 2.59
N ASP A 75 20.28 3.99 2.42
CA ASP A 75 21.67 4.25 2.71
C ASP A 75 22.30 5.25 1.73
N ILE A 76 22.14 5.01 0.42
CA ILE A 76 22.79 5.79 -0.65
C ILE A 76 22.17 7.19 -0.78
N GLU A 77 20.84 7.29 -0.79
CA GLU A 77 20.11 8.51 -1.16
C GLU A 77 19.67 9.34 0.06
N VAL A 78 19.66 8.76 1.25
CA VAL A 78 19.19 9.45 2.47
C VAL A 78 20.29 9.54 3.52
N LEU A 79 20.76 8.41 4.07
CA LEU A 79 21.68 8.41 5.21
C LEU A 79 23.05 9.00 4.88
N ASN A 80 23.65 8.61 3.75
CA ASN A 80 24.95 9.13 3.32
C ASN A 80 24.93 10.64 2.99
N PRO A 81 23.92 11.17 2.27
CA PRO A 81 23.74 12.60 2.09
C PRO A 81 23.51 13.35 3.41
N LEU A 82 22.66 12.82 4.31
CA LEU A 82 22.41 13.45 5.61
C LEU A 82 23.68 13.55 6.44
N LYS A 83 24.50 12.48 6.50
CA LYS A 83 25.78 12.49 7.18
C LYS A 83 26.68 13.61 6.66
N ARG A 84 26.83 13.70 5.34
CA ARG A 84 27.65 14.74 4.67
C ARG A 84 27.15 16.15 4.96
N LEU A 85 25.84 16.37 4.93
CA LEU A 85 25.24 17.67 5.21
C LEU A 85 25.35 18.07 6.70
N ILE A 86 25.12 17.14 7.62
CA ILE A 86 25.29 17.37 9.06
C ILE A 86 26.74 17.75 9.37
N ASP A 87 27.71 17.04 8.78
CA ASP A 87 29.13 17.34 8.92
C ASP A 87 29.48 18.71 8.31
N ALA A 88 28.90 19.06 7.15
CA ALA A 88 29.11 20.37 6.54
C ALA A 88 28.56 21.52 7.40
N LEU A 89 27.43 21.32 8.09
CA LEU A 89 26.84 22.33 8.99
C LEU A 89 27.49 22.40 10.38
N SER A 90 28.59 21.65 10.60
CA SER A 90 29.27 21.67 11.88
C SER A 90 29.89 23.05 12.20
N PRO A 91 30.01 23.43 13.49
CA PRO A 91 30.63 24.69 13.90
C PRO A 91 31.99 24.94 13.22
N GLU A 92 32.79 23.90 13.04
CA GLU A 92 34.12 23.96 12.43
C GLU A 92 34.07 24.31 10.93
N ASN A 93 32.97 23.98 10.25
CA ASN A 93 32.80 24.17 8.81
C ASN A 93 31.99 25.42 8.43
N ARG A 94 31.41 26.14 9.41
CA ARG A 94 30.59 27.34 9.18
C ARG A 94 31.31 28.42 8.38
N ALA A 95 32.63 28.54 8.54
CA ALA A 95 33.44 29.50 7.81
C ALA A 95 33.37 29.29 6.28
N TRP A 96 33.10 28.08 5.80
CA TRP A 96 32.93 27.81 4.36
C TRP A 96 31.63 28.39 3.78
N PHE A 97 30.65 28.69 4.64
CA PHE A 97 29.40 29.38 4.28
C PHE A 97 29.48 30.88 4.48
N SER A 98 30.64 31.42 4.92
CA SER A 98 30.80 32.85 5.23
C SER A 98 30.60 33.78 4.04
N LEU A 99 30.87 33.30 2.82
CA LEU A 99 30.67 34.07 1.58
C LEU A 99 29.26 33.87 0.97
N TRP A 100 28.43 33.04 1.62
CA TRP A 100 27.10 32.65 1.17
C TRP A 100 26.03 33.31 2.05
N PRO A 101 25.38 34.36 1.55
CA PRO A 101 25.90 35.42 0.69
C PRO A 101 26.37 36.57 1.57
N ASN A 102 27.53 37.16 1.27
CA ASN A 102 28.03 38.38 1.94
C ASN A 102 27.08 39.60 1.84
N ASP A 103 25.99 39.47 1.06
CA ASP A 103 24.97 40.49 0.82
C ASP A 103 23.61 40.14 1.49
N VAL A 104 23.55 39.10 2.32
CA VAL A 104 22.32 38.72 3.00
C VAL A 104 22.22 39.41 4.35
N ILE A 105 21.16 40.21 4.47
CA ILE A 105 20.66 40.82 5.70
C ILE A 105 20.73 39.77 6.82
N ASP A 106 21.26 40.12 8.00
CA ASP A 106 21.45 39.17 9.11
C ASP A 106 20.19 38.34 9.44
N GLU A 107 19.01 38.90 9.21
CA GLU A 107 17.69 38.29 9.38
C GLU A 107 17.40 37.09 8.46
N LEU A 108 18.15 36.97 7.35
CA LEU A 108 18.03 35.92 6.36
C LEU A 108 19.15 34.87 6.46
N LYS A 109 20.06 35.02 7.45
CA LYS A 109 21.04 33.98 7.75
C LYS A 109 20.30 32.74 8.27
N PRO A 110 20.53 31.56 7.67
CA PRO A 110 19.91 30.35 8.18
C PRO A 110 20.43 30.04 9.59
N ASP A 111 19.51 29.61 10.45
CA ASP A 111 19.88 29.03 11.74
C ASP A 111 20.50 27.65 11.49
N TYR A 112 21.83 27.63 11.40
CA TYR A 112 22.60 26.41 11.14
C TYR A 112 22.42 25.36 12.24
N ASP A 113 22.20 25.77 13.49
CA ASP A 113 21.98 24.88 14.62
C ASP A 113 20.60 24.22 14.53
N ALA A 114 19.55 25.02 14.24
CA ALA A 114 18.21 24.48 14.00
C ALA A 114 18.16 23.57 12.78
N ALA A 115 18.80 23.96 11.66
CA ALA A 115 18.87 23.14 10.46
C ALA A 115 19.58 21.81 10.73
N ARG A 116 20.72 21.84 11.43
CA ARG A 116 21.45 20.62 11.82
C ARG A 116 20.60 19.73 12.72
N ALA A 117 19.88 20.29 13.69
CA ALA A 117 19.00 19.52 14.56
C ALA A 117 17.87 18.82 13.77
N GLN A 118 17.27 19.50 12.79
CA GLN A 118 16.27 18.90 11.92
C GLN A 118 16.83 17.76 11.05
N LEU A 119 18.03 17.94 10.49
CA LEU A 119 18.71 16.88 9.72
C LEU A 119 19.06 15.66 10.59
N GLU A 120 19.48 15.86 11.84
CA GLU A 120 19.73 14.77 12.77
C GLU A 120 18.46 13.99 13.13
N ASN A 121 17.33 14.70 13.34
CA ASN A 121 16.04 14.05 13.55
C ASN A 121 15.64 13.20 12.34
N LEU A 122 15.78 13.73 11.12
CA LEU A 122 15.51 12.99 9.90
C LEU A 122 16.43 11.76 9.75
N ARG A 123 17.72 11.91 10.10
CA ARG A 123 18.68 10.80 10.11
C ARG A 123 18.26 9.70 11.08
N GLN A 124 17.85 10.04 12.29
CA GLN A 124 17.36 9.07 13.28
C GLN A 124 16.10 8.35 12.79
N MET A 125 15.15 9.08 12.18
CA MET A 125 13.96 8.48 11.58
C MET A 125 14.35 7.47 10.48
N ALA A 126 15.23 7.85 9.56
CA ALA A 126 15.71 6.97 8.49
C ALA A 126 16.43 5.72 9.04
N GLN A 127 17.26 5.88 10.07
CA GLN A 127 17.91 4.76 10.76
C GLN A 127 16.90 3.79 11.39
N ASN A 128 15.86 4.31 12.04
CA ASN A 128 14.80 3.48 12.61
C ASN A 128 14.06 2.69 11.53
N VAL A 129 13.80 3.30 10.36
CA VAL A 129 13.22 2.58 9.21
C VAL A 129 14.15 1.45 8.76
N VAL A 130 15.46 1.71 8.60
CA VAL A 130 16.44 0.68 8.21
C VAL A 130 16.47 -0.47 9.22
N ILE A 131 16.50 -0.18 10.52
CA ILE A 131 16.46 -1.20 11.58
C ILE A 131 15.21 -2.07 11.43
N ASN A 132 14.04 -1.45 11.27
CA ASN A 132 12.78 -2.17 11.10
C ASN A 132 12.82 -3.07 9.86
N LEU A 133 13.29 -2.58 8.71
CA LEU A 133 13.40 -3.37 7.48
C LEU A 133 14.35 -4.57 7.64
N VAL A 134 15.49 -4.37 8.31
CA VAL A 134 16.45 -5.45 8.59
C VAL A 134 15.86 -6.49 9.53
N VAL A 135 15.11 -6.07 10.56
CA VAL A 135 14.40 -6.98 11.47
C VAL A 135 13.37 -7.79 10.69
N HIS A 136 12.54 -7.15 9.86
CA HIS A 136 11.54 -7.84 9.04
C HIS A 136 12.19 -8.87 8.09
N ARG A 137 13.32 -8.50 7.47
CA ARG A 137 14.08 -9.43 6.62
C ARG A 137 14.60 -10.64 7.41
N ARG A 138 15.07 -10.44 8.63
CA ARG A 138 15.61 -11.52 9.48
C ARG A 138 14.54 -12.43 10.05
N THR A 139 13.38 -11.89 10.41
CA THR A 139 12.29 -12.66 11.00
C THR A 139 11.51 -13.46 9.95
N GLY A 140 11.70 -13.18 8.66
CA GLY A 140 11.01 -13.88 7.58
C GLY A 140 9.49 -13.76 7.72
N LEU A 141 9.01 -12.68 8.35
CA LEU A 141 7.58 -12.45 8.52
C LEU A 141 6.93 -12.48 7.14
N PRO A 142 5.87 -13.29 6.92
CA PRO A 142 5.23 -13.41 5.63
C PRO A 142 4.34 -12.18 5.36
N PHE A 143 4.98 -11.04 5.20
CA PHE A 143 4.35 -9.73 5.11
C PHE A 143 3.33 -9.67 3.96
N ASN A 144 3.69 -10.24 2.80
CA ASN A 144 2.79 -10.40 1.68
C ASN A 144 1.56 -11.24 2.04
N GLU A 145 1.73 -12.38 2.73
CA GLU A 145 0.61 -13.24 3.13
C GLU A 145 -0.31 -12.54 4.15
N PHE A 146 0.25 -11.74 5.06
CA PHE A 146 -0.54 -10.90 5.97
C PHE A 146 -1.36 -9.84 5.20
N LEU A 147 -0.75 -9.13 4.27
CA LEU A 147 -1.46 -8.18 3.41
C LEU A 147 -2.57 -8.86 2.61
N GLN A 148 -2.27 -10.01 2.00
CA GLN A 148 -3.27 -10.82 1.29
C GLN A 148 -4.44 -11.20 2.21
N PHE A 149 -4.14 -11.68 3.42
CA PHE A 149 -5.16 -12.05 4.39
C PHE A 149 -6.07 -10.86 4.74
N HIS A 150 -5.51 -9.68 5.02
CA HIS A 150 -6.27 -8.48 5.34
C HIS A 150 -7.16 -8.03 4.17
N ILE A 151 -6.60 -7.95 2.96
CA ILE A 151 -7.36 -7.57 1.75
C ILE A 151 -8.53 -8.54 1.54
N VAL A 152 -8.27 -9.86 1.53
CA VAL A 152 -9.31 -10.86 1.30
C VAL A 152 -10.38 -10.83 2.41
N THR A 153 -9.98 -10.60 3.66
CA THR A 153 -10.90 -10.47 4.80
C THR A 153 -11.84 -9.28 4.63
N ASP A 154 -11.32 -8.12 4.22
CA ASP A 154 -12.15 -6.93 4.04
C ASP A 154 -13.04 -7.01 2.81
N ILE A 155 -12.58 -7.65 1.72
CA ILE A 155 -13.43 -8.01 0.59
C ILE A 155 -14.61 -8.87 1.07
N ALA A 156 -14.32 -9.91 1.86
CA ALA A 156 -15.36 -10.80 2.39
C ALA A 156 -16.39 -10.07 3.27
N LYS A 157 -15.96 -9.08 4.07
CA LYS A 157 -16.87 -8.22 4.85
C LYS A 157 -17.78 -7.41 3.95
N VAL A 158 -17.23 -6.71 2.95
CA VAL A 158 -18.01 -5.93 1.99
C VAL A 158 -19.04 -6.81 1.28
N LEU A 159 -18.63 -7.99 0.80
CA LEU A 159 -19.55 -8.92 0.14
C LEU A 159 -20.66 -9.41 1.07
N LYS A 160 -20.34 -9.70 2.34
CA LYS A 160 -21.33 -10.13 3.33
C LYS A 160 -22.37 -9.04 3.63
N GLU A 161 -21.94 -7.79 3.66
CA GLU A 161 -22.81 -6.64 3.96
C GLU A 161 -23.68 -6.24 2.77
N VAL A 162 -23.09 -6.18 1.57
CA VAL A 162 -23.76 -5.65 0.37
C VAL A 162 -24.50 -6.73 -0.43
N VAL A 163 -24.00 -7.98 -0.38
CA VAL A 163 -24.53 -9.12 -1.13
C VAL A 163 -24.72 -10.34 -0.20
N PRO A 164 -25.57 -10.25 0.84
CA PRO A 164 -25.71 -11.31 1.85
C PRO A 164 -26.20 -12.65 1.26
N GLU A 165 -26.89 -12.62 0.13
CA GLU A 165 -27.31 -13.81 -0.64
C GLU A 165 -26.12 -14.60 -1.23
N LEU A 166 -24.97 -13.95 -1.45
CA LEU A 166 -23.74 -14.59 -1.89
C LEU A 166 -23.04 -15.26 -0.68
N LYS A 167 -23.52 -16.45 -0.33
CA LYS A 167 -22.96 -17.21 0.80
C LYS A 167 -21.47 -17.51 0.59
N PRO A 168 -20.61 -17.25 1.61
CA PRO A 168 -19.21 -17.65 1.56
C PRO A 168 -19.06 -19.13 1.24
N SER A 169 -18.27 -19.42 0.22
CA SER A 169 -18.03 -20.78 -0.24
C SER A 169 -16.61 -20.91 -0.75
N ARG A 170 -15.98 -22.04 -0.42
CA ARG A 170 -14.69 -22.40 -1.02
C ARG A 170 -14.80 -22.72 -2.51
N GLY A 171 -16.01 -22.88 -3.05
CA GLY A 171 -16.23 -23.36 -4.41
C GLY A 171 -16.06 -24.87 -4.55
N THR A 172 -16.02 -25.32 -5.81
CA THR A 172 -15.77 -26.70 -6.22
C THR A 172 -14.38 -26.79 -6.82
N TYR A 173 -13.58 -27.76 -6.38
CA TYR A 173 -12.28 -28.01 -6.99
C TYR A 173 -12.48 -28.59 -8.40
N LEU A 174 -11.94 -27.93 -9.41
CA LEU A 174 -11.87 -28.44 -10.77
C LEU A 174 -10.43 -28.87 -11.05
N LYS A 175 -10.27 -30.02 -11.72
CA LYS A 175 -8.95 -30.51 -12.15
C LYS A 175 -8.40 -29.69 -13.32
N GLU A 176 -9.29 -29.25 -14.21
CA GLU A 176 -8.99 -28.40 -15.35
C GLU A 176 -10.13 -27.37 -15.52
N PRO A 177 -9.85 -26.06 -15.40
CA PRO A 177 -8.62 -25.44 -14.90
C PRO A 177 -8.39 -25.76 -13.42
N LYS A 178 -7.13 -26.05 -13.05
CA LYS A 178 -6.74 -26.47 -11.70
C LYS A 178 -7.04 -25.37 -10.67
N GLY A 179 -7.90 -25.66 -9.69
CA GLY A 179 -8.18 -24.76 -8.56
C GLY A 179 -9.62 -24.83 -8.08
N PHE A 180 -9.94 -24.03 -7.07
CA PHE A 180 -11.32 -23.91 -6.58
C PHE A 180 -12.12 -22.87 -7.38
N HIS A 181 -13.29 -23.26 -7.90
CA HIS A 181 -14.14 -22.41 -8.73
C HIS A 181 -15.53 -22.22 -8.16
N GLY A 182 -16.13 -21.07 -8.44
CA GLY A 182 -17.48 -20.71 -8.03
C GLY A 182 -17.62 -19.20 -7.91
N ARG A 183 -18.87 -18.73 -7.81
CA ARG A 183 -19.19 -17.29 -7.79
C ARG A 183 -18.41 -16.52 -6.71
N TYR A 184 -18.42 -17.03 -5.47
CA TYR A 184 -17.75 -16.37 -4.36
C TYR A 184 -16.21 -16.29 -4.54
N PRO A 185 -15.48 -17.41 -4.80
CA PRO A 185 -14.05 -17.33 -5.11
C PRO A 185 -13.72 -16.45 -6.32
N ALA A 186 -14.55 -16.48 -7.38
CA ALA A 186 -14.34 -15.66 -8.57
C ALA A 186 -14.42 -14.16 -8.25
N ILE A 187 -15.46 -13.74 -7.53
CA ILE A 187 -15.62 -12.33 -7.14
C ILE A 187 -14.48 -11.86 -6.24
N VAL A 188 -14.09 -12.67 -5.25
CA VAL A 188 -12.96 -12.33 -4.37
C VAL A 188 -11.67 -12.12 -5.17
N ARG A 189 -11.37 -13.00 -6.13
CA ARG A 189 -10.19 -12.86 -7.00
C ARG A 189 -10.27 -11.63 -7.91
N MET A 190 -11.44 -11.35 -8.50
CA MET A 190 -11.64 -10.16 -9.34
C MET A 190 -11.40 -8.87 -8.54
N VAL A 191 -11.94 -8.78 -7.33
CA VAL A 191 -11.74 -7.62 -6.46
C VAL A 191 -10.27 -7.51 -6.05
N PHE A 192 -9.66 -8.62 -5.63
CA PHE A 192 -8.26 -8.65 -5.22
C PHE A 192 -7.32 -8.22 -6.35
N GLU A 193 -7.48 -8.76 -7.55
CA GLU A 193 -6.68 -8.40 -8.72
C GLU A 193 -6.87 -6.93 -9.10
N ALA A 194 -8.09 -6.41 -9.02
CA ALA A 194 -8.37 -5.00 -9.29
C ALA A 194 -7.75 -4.03 -8.25
N ILE A 195 -7.59 -4.48 -7.01
CA ILE A 195 -6.93 -3.71 -5.94
C ILE A 195 -5.40 -3.79 -6.09
N THR A 196 -4.87 -5.00 -6.26
CA THR A 196 -3.43 -5.29 -6.14
C THR A 196 -2.68 -5.29 -7.47
N GLY A 197 -3.38 -5.47 -8.59
CA GLY A 197 -2.79 -5.73 -9.90
C GLY A 197 -2.22 -7.15 -10.07
N LYS A 198 -2.36 -8.03 -9.07
CA LYS A 198 -1.81 -9.39 -9.06
C LYS A 198 -2.91 -10.43 -9.15
N ALA A 199 -2.82 -11.31 -10.15
CA ALA A 199 -3.65 -12.49 -10.23
C ALA A 199 -3.10 -13.57 -9.28
N ASP A 200 -3.87 -13.97 -8.28
CA ASP A 200 -3.50 -15.01 -7.32
C ASP A 200 -4.66 -16.01 -7.14
N SER A 201 -4.32 -17.26 -6.83
CA SER A 201 -5.30 -18.32 -6.58
C SER A 201 -6.15 -18.05 -5.34
N LEU A 202 -5.53 -17.53 -4.27
CA LEU A 202 -6.15 -17.25 -2.97
C LEU A 202 -6.91 -18.45 -2.34
N ASP A 203 -6.72 -19.67 -2.85
CA ASP A 203 -7.51 -20.86 -2.50
C ASP A 203 -7.45 -21.16 -1.01
N ARG A 204 -6.25 -21.07 -0.43
CA ARG A 204 -6.00 -21.28 0.99
C ARG A 204 -6.72 -20.22 1.84
N LEU A 205 -6.56 -18.94 1.51
CA LEU A 205 -7.13 -17.83 2.28
C LEU A 205 -8.67 -17.84 2.23
N ILE A 206 -9.24 -18.10 1.05
CA ILE A 206 -10.69 -18.24 0.87
C ILE A 206 -11.21 -19.41 1.71
N LYS A 207 -10.51 -20.56 1.70
CA LYS A 207 -10.87 -21.71 2.53
C LYS A 207 -10.82 -21.37 4.02
N GLU A 208 -9.73 -20.76 4.49
CA GLU A 208 -9.56 -20.37 5.89
C GLU A 208 -10.67 -19.43 6.36
N LEU A 209 -11.03 -18.42 5.57
CA LEU A 209 -12.13 -17.50 5.88
C LEU A 209 -13.49 -18.19 5.92
N VAL A 210 -13.76 -19.10 4.98
CA VAL A 210 -15.01 -19.87 4.95
C VAL A 210 -15.10 -20.78 6.18
N ASP A 211 -13.99 -21.43 6.56
CA ASP A 211 -13.94 -22.32 7.73
C ASP A 211 -14.09 -21.53 9.04
N GLN A 212 -13.50 -20.33 9.16
CA GLN A 212 -13.68 -19.45 10.31
C GLN A 212 -15.14 -18.98 10.46
N ASN A 213 -15.81 -18.65 9.37
CA ASN A 213 -17.21 -18.21 9.38
C ASN A 213 -18.20 -19.33 9.74
N ARG A 214 -17.82 -20.61 9.59
CA ARG A 214 -18.65 -21.77 9.98
C ARG A 214 -18.55 -22.13 11.46
N ARG A 215 -17.51 -21.65 12.14
CA ARG A 215 -17.25 -21.92 13.57
C ARG A 215 -17.86 -20.87 14.50
N LYS A 216 -18.39 -19.78 13.95
CA LYS A 216 -19.15 -18.73 14.65
C LYS A 216 -20.64 -18.98 14.47
#